data_AF-A0A1H8CJU3-F1
#
_entry.id   AF-A0A1H8CJU3-F1
#
_cell.length_a   1.000
_cell.length_b   1.000
_cell.length_c   1.000
_cell.angle_alpha   90.00
_cell.angle_beta   90.00
_cell.angle_gamma   90.00
#
_symmetry.space_group_name_H-M   'P 1'
#
loop_
_entity.id
_entity.type
_entity.pdbx_description
1 polymer ?
#
loop_
_entity_poly.entity_id
_entity_poly.type
_entity_poly.pdbx_seq_one_letter_code
_entity_poly.pdbx_strand_id
1 'polypeptide(L)'
;MHRTILALMAFCSAAGAAHADTRFFCSADDKDVRFTVESGFEAGGGHKLNHFRGALVVKSGDIPQALKKIAVNSENLTHHWSHDGELRLEVFYDGGDDARGQGLSLVVTAGQRGKSMTAFSGTYELAIEGGVKPLAASGKVSCGSK
;
A
#
# COMPACT_ATOMS: atom_id res chain seq x y z
N MET A 1 -2.07 41.80 -53.69
CA MET A 1 -2.08 40.43 -54.23
C MET A 1 -1.02 39.62 -53.48
N HIS A 2 -1.45 38.67 -52.66
CA HIS A 2 -0.84 37.33 -52.44
C HIS A 2 0.59 37.29 -51.87
N ARG A 3 0.77 36.96 -50.58
CA ARG A 3 0.95 35.60 -50.00
C ARG A 3 2.44 35.33 -49.75
N THR A 4 2.84 35.23 -48.48
CA THR A 4 3.42 33.99 -47.91
C THR A 4 3.67 34.15 -46.42
N ILE A 5 3.05 33.24 -45.68
CA ILE A 5 3.16 33.01 -44.24
C ILE A 5 4.23 31.94 -44.02
N LEU A 6 4.81 31.92 -42.80
CA LEU A 6 5.38 30.78 -42.07
C LEU A 6 6.83 30.36 -42.35
N ALA A 7 7.64 30.42 -41.28
CA ALA A 7 8.35 29.24 -40.77
C ALA A 7 8.73 29.44 -39.28
N LEU A 8 7.79 29.17 -38.37
CA LEU A 8 8.13 28.81 -36.98
C LEU A 8 8.60 27.35 -37.02
N MET A 9 9.91 27.11 -37.04
CA MET A 9 10.46 25.75 -36.95
C MET A 9 10.67 25.35 -35.49
N ALA A 10 9.82 24.42 -35.07
CA ALA A 10 10.15 23.24 -34.28
C ALA A 10 10.82 23.45 -32.90
N PHE A 11 10.01 23.84 -31.91
CA PHE A 11 10.21 23.34 -30.55
C PHE A 11 9.53 21.96 -30.46
N CYS A 12 10.18 20.93 -31.00
CA CYS A 12 9.71 19.55 -30.86
C CYS A 12 10.00 19.08 -29.43
N SER A 13 9.00 19.29 -28.58
CA SER A 13 8.59 18.49 -27.43
C SER A 13 9.49 17.28 -27.14
N ALA A 14 10.41 17.43 -26.20
CA ALA A 14 10.84 16.32 -25.38
C ALA A 14 9.65 15.94 -24.47
N ALA A 15 8.65 15.27 -25.05
CA ALA A 15 7.68 14.52 -24.29
C ALA A 15 8.42 13.31 -23.74
N GLY A 16 9.13 13.51 -22.61
CA GLY A 16 9.59 12.39 -21.80
C GLY A 16 8.37 11.52 -21.52
N ALA A 17 8.48 10.22 -21.78
CA ALA A 17 7.45 9.27 -21.42
C ALA A 17 7.15 9.50 -19.92
N ALA A 18 5.96 9.97 -19.61
CA ALA A 18 5.47 10.00 -18.24
C ALA A 18 5.27 8.53 -17.85
N HIS A 19 6.31 7.93 -17.29
CA HIS A 19 6.25 6.63 -16.65
C HIS A 19 5.27 6.76 -15.49
N ALA A 20 4.04 6.31 -15.70
CA ALA A 20 3.01 6.32 -14.67
C ALA A 20 3.36 5.23 -13.65
N ASP A 21 4.00 5.63 -12.56
CA ASP A 21 4.15 4.76 -11.39
C ASP A 21 2.75 4.39 -10.91
N THR A 22 2.50 3.09 -10.77
CA THR A 22 1.21 2.61 -10.27
C THR A 22 1.21 2.77 -8.75
N ARG A 23 0.25 3.53 -8.22
CA ARG A 23 0.07 3.68 -6.77
C ARG A 23 -1.20 2.96 -6.32
N PHE A 24 -1.07 2.02 -5.39
CA PHE A 24 -2.18 1.34 -4.74
C PHE A 24 -2.44 1.94 -3.38
N PHE A 25 -3.72 2.16 -3.09
CA PHE A 25 -4.23 2.66 -1.83
C PHE A 25 -5.18 1.61 -1.26
N CYS A 26 -4.84 1.02 -0.13
CA CYS A 26 -5.66 0.01 0.54
C CYS A 26 -6.07 0.48 1.93
N SER A 27 -7.31 0.20 2.32
CA SER A 27 -7.82 0.59 3.63
C SER A 27 -8.86 -0.40 4.15
N ALA A 28 -8.88 -0.55 5.47
CA ALA A 28 -9.97 -1.19 6.19
C ALA A 28 -10.34 -0.35 7.42
N ASP A 29 -11.61 -0.36 7.79
CA ASP A 29 -12.13 0.27 8.99
C ASP A 29 -13.27 -0.61 9.52
N ASP A 30 -12.98 -1.46 10.51
CA ASP A 30 -13.93 -2.40 11.09
C ASP A 30 -13.84 -2.42 12.63
N LYS A 31 -14.40 -3.45 13.27
CA LYS A 31 -14.42 -3.56 14.74
C LYS A 31 -13.02 -3.79 15.36
N ASP A 32 -12.08 -4.36 14.61
CA ASP A 32 -10.77 -4.78 15.10
C ASP A 32 -9.68 -3.80 14.74
N VAL A 33 -9.74 -3.22 13.54
CA VAL A 33 -8.68 -2.34 13.02
C VAL A 33 -9.23 -1.13 12.27
N ARG A 34 -8.38 -0.12 12.13
CA ARG A 34 -8.49 0.89 11.08
C ARG A 34 -7.12 1.14 10.51
N PHE A 35 -6.95 0.99 9.20
CA PHE A 35 -5.69 1.29 8.56
C PHE A 35 -5.85 1.90 7.18
N THR A 36 -4.80 2.61 6.76
CA THR A 36 -4.55 3.01 5.38
C THR A 36 -3.11 2.68 5.04
N VAL A 37 -2.89 2.04 3.90
CA VAL A 37 -1.56 1.78 3.34
C VAL A 37 -1.52 2.24 1.89
N GLU A 38 -0.37 2.75 1.50
CA GLU A 38 -0.08 3.21 0.16
C GLU A 38 1.20 2.53 -0.31
N SER A 39 1.16 1.90 -1.48
CA SER A 39 2.31 1.28 -2.13
C SER A 39 2.46 1.81 -3.55
N GLY A 40 3.67 2.15 -3.94
CA GLY A 40 4.03 2.61 -5.28
C GLY A 40 5.00 1.63 -5.94
N PHE A 41 4.76 1.36 -7.22
CA PHE A 41 5.59 0.50 -8.04
C PHE A 41 6.05 1.24 -9.31
N GLU A 42 7.32 1.07 -9.68
CA GLU A 42 7.90 1.74 -10.86
C GLU A 42 7.21 1.31 -12.16
N ALA A 43 6.95 2.27 -13.05
CA ALA A 43 6.39 1.95 -14.36
C ALA A 43 7.37 1.13 -15.21
N GLY A 44 6.92 -0.01 -15.75
CA GLY A 44 7.73 -0.89 -16.60
C GLY A 44 8.76 -1.75 -15.86
N GLY A 45 8.96 -1.53 -14.55
CA GLY A 45 9.84 -2.32 -13.68
C GLY A 45 9.06 -3.28 -12.80
N GLY A 46 8.20 -4.12 -13.40
CA GLY A 46 7.27 -5.02 -12.71
C GLY A 46 7.72 -5.48 -11.32
N HIS A 47 6.88 -5.22 -10.31
CA HIS A 47 7.07 -5.54 -8.88
C HIS A 47 8.09 -4.72 -8.11
N LYS A 48 8.86 -3.83 -8.75
CA LYS A 48 9.82 -2.98 -8.02
C LYS A 48 9.09 -1.88 -7.25
N LEU A 49 9.15 -1.99 -5.92
CA LEU A 49 8.62 -0.99 -5.01
C LEU A 49 9.48 0.29 -5.07
N ASN A 50 8.84 1.45 -5.22
CA ASN A 50 9.49 2.75 -5.09
C ASN A 50 8.98 3.57 -3.90
N HIS A 51 7.87 3.15 -3.30
CA HIS A 51 7.24 3.86 -2.20
C HIS A 51 6.38 2.93 -1.37
N PHE A 52 6.47 3.04 -0.05
CA PHE A 52 5.46 2.50 0.85
C PHE A 52 5.32 3.36 2.11
N ARG A 53 4.07 3.59 2.52
CA ARG A 53 3.73 4.19 3.81
C ARG A 53 2.40 3.66 4.30
N GLY A 54 2.19 3.70 5.60
CA GLY A 54 0.90 3.34 6.18
C GLY A 54 0.70 3.89 7.58
N ALA A 55 -0.55 3.85 8.02
CA ALA A 55 -0.95 4.10 9.39
C ALA A 55 -1.97 3.04 9.80
N LEU A 56 -1.75 2.41 10.95
CA LEU A 56 -2.65 1.39 11.49
C LEU A 56 -3.07 1.80 12.91
N VAL A 57 -4.32 1.50 13.24
CA VAL A 57 -4.90 1.60 14.58
C VAL A 57 -5.53 0.26 14.92
N VAL A 58 -5.07 -0.37 15.99
CA VAL A 58 -5.64 -1.61 16.51
C VAL A 58 -6.66 -1.26 17.60
N LYS A 59 -7.92 -1.59 17.35
CA LYS A 59 -9.07 -1.22 18.19
C LYS A 59 -9.38 -2.27 19.25
N SER A 60 -9.17 -3.54 18.91
CA SER A 60 -9.42 -4.67 19.83
C SER A 60 -8.16 -5.10 20.58
N GLY A 61 -8.35 -5.97 21.57
CA GLY A 61 -7.27 -6.56 22.36
C GLY A 61 -6.71 -5.67 23.48
N ASP A 62 -6.15 -6.34 24.49
CA ASP A 62 -5.27 -5.73 25.48
C ASP A 62 -3.82 -5.88 25.00
N ILE A 63 -3.30 -4.82 24.38
CA ILE A 63 -1.97 -4.80 23.75
C ILE A 63 -1.21 -3.55 24.22
N PRO A 64 0.14 -3.56 24.17
CA PRO A 64 0.96 -2.40 24.49
C PRO A 64 0.53 -1.16 23.70
N GLN A 65 0.66 0.02 24.32
CA GLN A 65 0.31 1.28 23.68
C GLN A 65 1.12 1.54 22.40
N ALA A 66 2.37 1.07 22.35
CA ALA A 66 3.23 1.14 21.16
C ALA A 66 2.65 0.41 19.93
N LEU A 67 1.74 -0.55 20.12
CA LEU A 67 1.09 -1.30 19.05
C LEU A 67 -0.35 -0.84 18.75
N LYS A 68 -0.91 0.06 19.58
CA LYS A 68 -2.28 0.57 19.39
C LYS A 68 -2.40 1.49 18.18
N LYS A 69 -1.37 2.30 17.91
CA LYS A 69 -1.32 3.25 16.79
C LYS A 69 0.09 3.28 16.25
N ILE A 70 0.26 2.87 15.01
CA ILE A 70 1.57 2.79 14.37
C ILE A 70 1.56 3.48 13.03
N ALA A 71 2.68 4.12 12.71
CA ALA A 71 3.00 4.58 11.36
C ALA A 71 4.11 3.68 10.83
N VAL A 72 3.96 3.23 9.59
CA VAL A 72 4.90 2.33 8.93
C VAL A 72 5.40 2.95 7.64
N ASN A 73 6.64 2.63 7.28
CA ASN A 73 7.28 3.07 6.06
C ASN A 73 7.86 1.86 5.31
N SER A 74 8.62 2.10 4.24
CA SER A 74 9.15 1.03 3.39
C SER A 74 10.06 0.03 4.11
N GLU A 75 10.69 0.41 5.23
CA GLU A 75 11.50 -0.48 6.08
C GLU A 75 10.65 -1.54 6.79
N ASN A 76 9.36 -1.27 6.98
CA ASN A 76 8.42 -2.22 7.61
C ASN A 76 7.77 -3.16 6.60
N LEU A 77 7.93 -2.94 5.29
CA LEU A 77 7.33 -3.78 4.26
C LEU A 77 8.26 -4.97 3.96
N THR A 78 8.01 -6.10 4.59
CA THR A 78 8.87 -7.29 4.50
C THR A 78 8.68 -8.01 3.17
N HIS A 79 7.45 -8.12 2.68
CA HIS A 79 7.14 -8.68 1.37
C HIS A 79 6.15 -7.82 0.59
N HIS A 80 6.33 -7.80 -0.73
CA HIS A 80 5.41 -7.12 -1.65
C HIS A 80 5.32 -7.82 -3.00
N TRP A 81 4.14 -7.76 -3.60
CA TRP A 81 3.87 -8.28 -4.94
C TRP A 81 2.79 -7.44 -5.61
N SER A 82 3.00 -7.11 -6.88
CA SER A 82 1.97 -6.48 -7.72
C SER A 82 2.09 -6.90 -9.18
N HIS A 83 1.36 -7.93 -9.59
CA HIS A 83 1.38 -8.48 -10.95
C HIS A 83 -0.02 -8.87 -11.39
N ASP A 84 -0.35 -8.66 -12.67
CA ASP A 84 -1.57 -9.20 -13.30
C ASP A 84 -2.85 -9.01 -12.47
N GLY A 85 -3.03 -7.79 -11.94
CA GLY A 85 -4.19 -7.47 -11.12
C GLY A 85 -4.19 -8.07 -9.71
N GLU A 86 -3.10 -8.69 -9.28
CA GLU A 86 -2.87 -9.07 -7.88
C GLU A 86 -2.06 -7.98 -7.15
N LEU A 87 -2.36 -7.81 -5.86
CA LEU A 87 -1.60 -7.02 -4.92
C LEU A 87 -1.46 -7.81 -3.61
N ARG A 88 -0.22 -8.00 -3.16
CA ARG A 88 0.08 -8.60 -1.85
C ARG A 88 1.09 -7.72 -1.12
N LEU A 89 0.81 -7.41 0.13
CA LEU A 89 1.68 -6.60 0.98
C LEU A 89 1.77 -7.27 2.33
N GLU A 90 2.97 -7.40 2.86
CA GLU A 90 3.22 -7.86 4.23
C GLU A 90 4.02 -6.80 4.96
N VAL A 91 3.46 -6.32 6.07
CA VAL A 91 4.05 -5.32 6.93
C VAL A 91 4.40 -5.98 8.25
N PHE A 92 5.61 -5.79 8.71
CA PHE A 92 6.05 -6.17 10.05
C PHE A 92 6.54 -4.95 10.83
N TYR A 93 6.05 -4.83 12.06
CA TYR A 93 6.47 -3.81 13.02
C TYR A 93 6.82 -4.48 14.34
N ASP A 94 8.09 -4.42 14.73
CA ASP A 94 8.59 -5.07 15.95
C ASP A 94 8.13 -4.39 17.25
N GLY A 95 7.56 -3.19 17.14
CA GLY A 95 7.06 -2.45 18.29
C GLY A 95 8.12 -1.70 19.11
N GLY A 96 9.41 -1.90 18.83
CA GLY A 96 10.52 -1.43 19.64
C GLY A 96 10.45 -1.87 21.10
N ASP A 97 11.24 -1.22 21.95
CA ASP A 97 11.34 -1.54 23.39
C ASP A 97 9.99 -1.41 24.12
N ASP A 98 9.15 -0.47 23.70
CA ASP A 98 7.87 -0.16 24.34
C ASP A 98 6.78 -1.21 24.07
N ALA A 99 6.97 -2.09 23.09
CA ALA A 99 6.03 -3.17 22.80
C ALA A 99 6.22 -4.40 23.67
N ARG A 100 7.15 -4.39 24.64
CA ARG A 100 7.31 -5.45 25.64
C ARG A 100 7.53 -6.83 25.00
N GLY A 101 8.33 -6.87 23.93
CA GLY A 101 8.63 -8.08 23.15
C GLY A 101 7.50 -8.53 22.21
N GLN A 102 6.47 -7.70 22.00
CA GLN A 102 5.40 -7.99 21.06
C GLN A 102 5.64 -7.35 19.70
N GLY A 103 5.36 -8.08 18.64
CA GLY A 103 5.41 -7.59 17.26
C GLY A 103 4.04 -7.64 16.60
N LEU A 104 3.85 -6.84 15.55
CA LEU A 104 2.65 -6.78 14.74
C LEU A 104 2.98 -7.15 13.29
N SER A 105 2.18 -8.05 12.72
CA SER A 105 2.17 -8.36 11.28
C SER A 105 0.81 -8.00 10.68
N LEU A 106 0.82 -7.30 9.54
CA LEU A 106 -0.34 -7.05 8.71
C LEU A 106 -0.09 -7.59 7.30
N VAL A 107 -0.90 -8.54 6.86
CA VAL A 107 -0.93 -9.02 5.48
C VAL A 107 -2.15 -8.44 4.79
N VAL A 108 -1.96 -7.85 3.61
CA VAL A 108 -3.03 -7.40 2.72
C VAL A 108 -2.95 -8.20 1.43
N THR A 109 -4.04 -8.87 1.07
CA THR A 109 -4.19 -9.57 -0.21
C THR A 109 -5.38 -8.99 -0.95
N ALA A 110 -5.15 -8.38 -2.10
CA ALA A 110 -6.19 -7.77 -2.92
C ALA A 110 -6.04 -8.15 -4.39
N GLY A 111 -7.17 -8.19 -5.10
CA GLY A 111 -7.22 -8.46 -6.52
C GLY A 111 -8.17 -7.50 -7.24
N GLN A 112 -7.90 -7.28 -8.53
CA GLN A 112 -8.77 -6.49 -9.40
C GLN A 112 -10.16 -7.12 -9.47
N ARG A 113 -11.21 -6.28 -9.42
CA ARG A 113 -12.59 -6.75 -9.44
C ARG A 113 -13.28 -6.38 -10.75
N GLY A 114 -13.72 -7.38 -11.50
CA GLY A 114 -14.47 -7.20 -12.75
C GLY A 114 -13.65 -6.53 -13.85
N LYS A 115 -14.33 -5.81 -14.76
CA LYS A 115 -13.68 -5.15 -15.92
C LYS A 115 -12.99 -3.82 -15.58
N SER A 116 -13.13 -3.32 -14.35
CA SER A 116 -12.51 -2.06 -13.92
C SER A 116 -11.06 -2.32 -13.51
N MET A 117 -10.12 -1.65 -14.17
CA MET A 117 -8.70 -1.77 -13.87
C MET A 117 -8.25 -1.03 -12.60
N THR A 118 -9.15 -0.26 -11.97
CA THR A 118 -8.81 0.61 -10.84
C THR A 118 -9.47 0.22 -9.52
N ALA A 119 -10.41 -0.73 -9.54
CA ALA A 119 -11.13 -1.18 -8.35
C ALA A 119 -10.60 -2.54 -7.89
N PHE A 120 -10.06 -2.57 -6.68
CA PHE A 120 -9.49 -3.77 -6.07
C PHE A 120 -10.25 -4.09 -4.78
N SER A 121 -10.42 -5.38 -4.49
CA SER A 121 -11.02 -5.84 -3.25
C SER A 121 -10.26 -7.03 -2.73
N GLY A 122 -10.25 -7.20 -1.42
CA GLY A 122 -9.42 -8.22 -0.81
C GLY A 122 -9.76 -8.52 0.63
N THR A 123 -8.78 -9.11 1.30
CA THR A 123 -8.77 -9.35 2.74
C THR A 123 -7.51 -8.80 3.38
N TYR A 124 -7.59 -8.55 4.68
CA TYR A 124 -6.41 -8.37 5.51
C TYR A 124 -6.38 -9.45 6.59
N GLU A 125 -5.17 -9.74 7.06
CA GLU A 125 -4.89 -10.56 8.24
C GLU A 125 -3.95 -9.76 9.14
N LEU A 126 -4.32 -9.59 10.40
CA LEU A 126 -3.53 -8.95 11.43
C LEU A 126 -3.16 -9.99 12.48
N ALA A 127 -1.88 -10.05 12.83
CA ALA A 127 -1.38 -10.83 13.95
C ALA A 127 -0.57 -9.94 14.90
N ILE A 128 -0.74 -10.15 16.20
CA ILE A 128 0.14 -9.60 17.23
C ILE A 128 0.66 -10.77 18.07
N GLU A 129 1.97 -10.93 18.08
CA GLU A 129 2.67 -12.08 18.68
C GLU A 129 3.68 -11.62 19.74
N GLY A 130 4.30 -12.57 20.45
CA GLY A 130 5.31 -12.31 21.50
C GLY A 130 4.74 -12.01 22.89
N GLY A 131 3.43 -11.79 22.99
CA GLY A 131 2.72 -11.57 24.26
C GLY A 131 2.19 -12.85 24.91
N VAL A 132 1.68 -12.73 26.14
CA VAL A 132 1.01 -13.85 26.86
C VAL A 132 -0.21 -14.35 26.09
N LYS A 133 -0.90 -13.45 25.38
CA LYS A 133 -2.07 -13.77 24.57
C LYS A 133 -1.88 -13.22 23.14
N PRO A 134 -1.65 -14.08 22.14
CA PRO A 134 -1.61 -13.64 20.76
C PRO A 134 -2.98 -13.09 20.35
N LEU A 135 -2.97 -12.06 19.50
CA LEU A 135 -4.17 -11.50 18.88
C LEU A 135 -4.13 -11.77 17.39
N ALA A 136 -5.23 -12.25 16.84
CA ALA A 136 -5.43 -12.40 15.42
C ALA A 136 -6.76 -11.76 15.02
N ALA A 137 -6.77 -11.03 13.91
CA ALA A 137 -7.97 -10.46 13.31
C ALA A 137 -7.89 -10.55 11.79
N SER A 138 -9.03 -10.62 11.13
CA SER A 138 -9.09 -10.64 9.67
C SER A 138 -10.37 -9.96 9.21
N GLY A 139 -10.31 -9.30 8.06
CA GLY A 139 -11.47 -8.60 7.53
C GLY A 139 -11.33 -8.28 6.05
N LYS A 140 -12.27 -7.49 5.52
CA LYS A 140 -12.24 -7.04 4.14
C LYS A 140 -11.35 -5.81 4.00
N VAL A 141 -10.64 -5.73 2.88
CA VAL A 141 -9.93 -4.51 2.48
C VAL A 141 -10.55 -3.96 1.20
N SER A 142 -10.65 -2.64 1.14
CA SER A 142 -10.96 -1.89 -0.08
C SER A 142 -9.69 -1.29 -0.62
N CYS A 143 -9.43 -1.49 -1.92
CA CYS A 143 -8.23 -1.00 -2.57
C CYS A 143 -8.55 -0.27 -3.87
N GLY A 144 -7.72 0.70 -4.25
CA GLY A 144 -7.79 1.36 -5.55
C GLY A 144 -6.40 1.67 -6.09
N SER A 145 -6.30 1.92 -7.39
CA SER A 145 -5.06 2.33 -8.04
C SER A 145 -5.18 3.68 -8.75
N LYS A 146 -4.04 4.37 -8.87
CA LYS A 146 -3.85 5.59 -9.69
C LYS A 146 -2.59 5.46 -10.52
#